data_AF-A0A3A9SAY9-F1
#
_entry.id   AF-A0A3A9SAY9-F1
#
_cell.length_a   1.000
_cell.length_b   1.000
_cell.length_c   1.000
_cell.angle_alpha   90.00
_cell.angle_beta   90.00
_cell.angle_gamma   90.00
#
_symmetry.space_group_name_H-M   'P 1'
#
loop_
_entity.id
_entity.type
_entity.pdbx_description
1 polymer ?
#
loop_
_entity_poly.entity_id
_entity_poly.type
_entity_poly.pdbx_seq_one_letter_code
_entity_poly.pdbx_strand_id
1 'polypeptide(L)'
;MPRINLSINEDLYKQLQKVADKQKVTVNSLILEAIEEKYSTRVRYDYTTALKLMISESRKMDGEFTLSDLQTFKDVDQVLIENHINESPASVRARLGKMYNEAVKKGVVKGIERAVFMKNGVEKLKFLCRAAVYSNKLSKAASKK
;
A
#
# COMPACT_ATOMS: atom_id res chain seq x y z
N MET A 1 -10.64 -13.49 -16.25
CA MET A 1 -9.20 -13.24 -16.54
C MET A 1 -8.68 -14.36 -17.42
N PRO A 2 -7.89 -14.05 -18.46
CA PRO A 2 -7.18 -15.07 -19.23
C PRO A 2 -6.25 -15.87 -18.30
N ARG A 3 -6.12 -17.17 -18.56
CA ARG A 3 -5.26 -18.08 -17.79
C ARG A 3 -4.17 -18.62 -18.70
N ILE A 4 -2.94 -18.68 -18.17
CA ILE A 4 -1.80 -19.29 -18.85
C ILE A 4 -1.43 -20.53 -18.05
N ASN A 5 -1.37 -21.68 -18.73
CA ASN A 5 -0.86 -22.92 -18.17
C ASN A 5 0.48 -23.22 -18.84
N LEU A 6 1.54 -23.35 -18.04
CA LEU A 6 2.90 -23.54 -18.53
C LEU A 6 3.45 -24.86 -17.99
N SER A 7 3.97 -25.71 -18.88
CA SER A 7 4.72 -26.90 -18.50
C SER A 7 6.20 -26.61 -18.61
N ILE A 8 6.94 -26.81 -17.53
CA ILE A 8 8.40 -26.63 -17.46
C ILE A 8 9.04 -27.88 -16.85
N ASN A 9 10.33 -28.09 -17.12
CA ASN A 9 11.06 -29.19 -16.50
C ASN A 9 11.31 -28.92 -14.99
N GLU A 10 11.59 -30.00 -14.27
CA GLU A 10 11.73 -29.95 -12.81
C GLU A 10 12.92 -29.10 -12.35
N ASP A 11 14.02 -29.13 -13.10
CA ASP A 11 15.22 -28.35 -12.78
C ASP A 11 14.98 -26.84 -12.87
N LEU A 12 14.28 -26.38 -13.91
CA LEU A 12 13.90 -24.97 -14.04
C LEU A 12 12.93 -24.56 -12.93
N TYR A 13 11.96 -25.42 -12.59
CA TYR A 13 11.05 -25.14 -11.48
C TYR A 13 11.79 -24.99 -10.16
N LYS A 14 12.76 -25.87 -9.86
CA LYS A 14 13.61 -25.77 -8.65
C LYS A 14 14.42 -24.48 -8.60
N GLN A 15 14.93 -24.01 -9.74
CA GLN A 15 15.63 -22.72 -9.80
C GLN A 15 14.69 -21.54 -9.51
N LEU A 16 13.50 -21.53 -10.12
CA LEU A 16 12.48 -20.50 -9.88
C LEU A 16 12.02 -20.50 -8.41
N GLN A 17 11.81 -21.68 -7.82
CA GLN A 17 11.42 -21.81 -6.42
C GLN A 17 12.46 -21.20 -5.48
N LYS A 18 13.76 -21.46 -5.70
CA LYS A 18 14.84 -20.86 -4.89
C LYS A 18 14.82 -19.33 -4.92
N VAL A 19 14.58 -18.74 -6.09
CA VAL A 19 14.48 -17.28 -6.24
C VAL A 19 13.24 -16.74 -5.54
N ALA A 20 12.10 -17.40 -5.73
CA ALA A 20 10.84 -17.03 -5.10
C ALA A 20 10.93 -17.08 -3.56
N ASP A 21 11.54 -18.13 -3.01
CA ASP A 21 11.75 -18.29 -1.56
C ASP A 21 12.65 -17.17 -0.99
N LYS A 22 13.74 -16.85 -1.69
CA LYS A 22 14.64 -15.75 -1.31
C LYS A 22 13.92 -14.40 -1.25
N GLN A 23 12.99 -14.18 -2.17
CA GLN A 23 12.17 -12.95 -2.25
C GLN A 23 10.88 -13.03 -1.42
N LYS A 24 10.60 -14.17 -0.78
CA LYS A 24 9.36 -14.46 -0.02
C LYS A 24 8.08 -14.29 -0.85
N VAL A 25 8.12 -14.71 -2.12
CA VAL A 25 6.98 -14.70 -3.06
C VAL A 25 6.71 -16.11 -3.60
N THR A 26 5.62 -16.29 -4.35
CA THR A 26 5.34 -17.58 -5.02
C THR A 26 5.99 -17.63 -6.40
N VAL A 27 6.27 -18.83 -6.91
CA VAL A 27 6.76 -19.03 -8.29
C VAL A 27 5.82 -18.39 -9.31
N ASN A 28 4.50 -18.46 -9.09
CA ASN A 28 3.52 -17.82 -9.97
C ASN A 28 3.66 -16.29 -9.97
N SER A 29 3.87 -15.67 -8.81
CA SER A 29 4.11 -14.23 -8.71
C SER A 29 5.39 -13.83 -9.43
N LEU A 30 6.47 -14.61 -9.27
CA LEU A 30 7.76 -14.38 -9.92
C LEU A 30 7.64 -14.47 -11.46
N ILE A 31 6.95 -15.49 -11.96
CA ILE A 31 6.71 -15.67 -13.40
C ILE A 31 5.86 -14.54 -13.95
N LEU A 32 4.80 -14.16 -13.23
CA LEU A 32 3.94 -13.06 -13.62
C LEU A 32 4.75 -11.76 -13.70
N GLU A 33 5.56 -11.46 -12.69
CA GLU A 33 6.41 -10.27 -12.65
C GLU A 33 7.41 -10.24 -13.81
N ALA A 34 8.04 -11.37 -14.16
CA ALA A 34 8.95 -11.47 -15.30
C ALA A 34 8.25 -11.32 -16.66
N ILE A 35 7.06 -11.93 -16.84
CA ILE A 35 6.23 -11.74 -18.04
C ILE A 35 5.82 -10.27 -18.15
N GLU A 36 5.45 -9.68 -17.03
CA GLU A 36 5.04 -8.30 -16.95
C GLU A 36 6.19 -7.33 -17.20
N GLU A 37 7.39 -7.57 -16.68
CA GLU A 37 8.59 -6.77 -16.97
C GLU A 37 8.92 -6.82 -18.46
N LYS A 38 8.82 -8.00 -19.07
CA LYS A 38 9.20 -8.22 -20.46
C LYS A 38 8.16 -7.73 -21.47
N TYR A 39 6.87 -7.81 -21.14
CA TYR A 39 5.78 -7.56 -22.09
C TYR A 39 4.82 -6.45 -21.65
N SER A 40 4.88 -5.96 -20.41
CA SER A 40 4.21 -4.70 -20.08
C SER A 40 5.01 -3.57 -20.69
N THR A 41 4.53 -3.07 -21.82
CA THR A 41 4.89 -1.74 -22.34
C THR A 41 4.33 -0.60 -21.49
N ARG A 42 3.66 -0.93 -20.38
CA ARG A 42 2.98 0.02 -19.50
C ARG A 42 3.85 0.30 -18.30
N VAL A 43 4.18 1.58 -18.10
CA VAL A 43 4.68 2.09 -16.84
C VAL A 43 3.70 1.64 -15.75
N ARG A 44 4.24 1.06 -14.68
CA ARG A 44 3.46 0.59 -13.53
C ARG A 44 3.42 1.65 -12.47
N TYR A 45 2.35 1.66 -11.69
CA TYR A 45 2.33 2.46 -10.49
C TYR A 45 3.30 1.87 -9.45
N ASP A 46 4.30 2.64 -9.03
CA ASP A 46 5.24 2.20 -8.00
C ASP A 46 4.60 2.33 -6.61
N TYR A 47 3.88 1.28 -6.23
CA TYR A 47 3.24 1.14 -4.92
C TYR A 47 4.22 1.18 -3.75
N THR A 48 5.47 0.75 -3.96
CA THR A 48 6.48 0.69 -2.89
C THR A 48 6.97 2.09 -2.55
N THR A 49 7.30 2.87 -3.57
CA THR A 49 7.71 4.27 -3.40
C THR A 49 6.56 5.11 -2.88
N ALA A 50 5.36 4.95 -3.44
CA ALA A 50 4.15 5.64 -2.97
C ALA A 50 3.86 5.34 -1.48
N LEU A 51 3.97 4.08 -1.04
CA LEU A 51 3.77 3.73 0.36
C LEU A 51 4.81 4.39 1.29
N LYS A 52 6.09 4.43 0.87
CA LYS A 52 7.15 5.10 1.66
C LYS A 52 6.89 6.60 1.79
N LEU A 53 6.46 7.25 0.71
CA LEU A 53 6.10 8.67 0.71
C LEU A 53 4.90 8.93 1.62
N MET A 54 3.83 8.14 1.51
CA MET A 54 2.67 8.23 2.41
C MET A 54 3.05 8.09 3.89
N ILE A 55 3.97 7.18 4.23
CA ILE A 55 4.49 7.01 5.60
C ILE A 55 5.30 8.23 6.04
N SER A 56 6.06 8.85 5.14
CA SER A 56 6.80 10.07 5.45
C SER A 56 5.88 11.27 5.65
N GLU A 57 4.86 11.41 4.81
CA GLU A 57 3.85 12.48 4.89
C GLU A 57 3.07 12.35 6.20
N SER A 58 2.61 11.15 6.52
CA SER A 58 1.79 10.90 7.70
C SER A 58 2.51 11.16 9.03
N ARG A 59 3.85 11.04 9.07
CA ARG A 59 4.67 11.44 10.23
C ARG A 59 4.71 12.95 10.45
N LYS A 60 4.52 13.74 9.38
CA LYS A 60 4.47 15.21 9.42
C LYS A 60 3.06 15.74 9.70
N MET A 61 2.04 14.88 9.67
CA MET A 61 0.67 15.27 9.98
C MET A 61 0.50 15.52 11.47
N ASP A 62 -0.09 16.66 11.82
CA ASP A 62 -0.48 16.97 13.19
C ASP A 62 -1.88 16.42 13.47
N GLY A 63 -2.01 15.68 14.57
CA GLY A 63 -3.30 15.18 15.05
C GLY A 63 -3.89 14.02 14.25
N GLU A 64 -5.17 14.12 13.91
CA GLU A 64 -5.94 13.11 13.18
C GLU A 64 -6.01 13.46 11.69
N PHE A 65 -5.87 12.44 10.84
CA PHE A 65 -5.89 12.60 9.39
C PHE A 65 -6.51 11.37 8.72
N THR A 66 -6.94 11.53 7.48
CA THR A 66 -7.37 10.48 6.57
C THR A 66 -6.32 10.27 5.47
N LEU A 67 -6.40 9.17 4.74
CA LEU A 67 -5.47 8.96 3.61
C LEU A 67 -5.63 10.05 2.54
N SER A 68 -6.81 10.63 2.38
CA SER A 68 -7.06 11.73 1.43
C SER A 68 -6.31 13.02 1.77
N ASP A 69 -5.84 13.16 3.02
CA ASP A 69 -5.03 14.31 3.45
C ASP A 69 -3.54 14.13 3.10
N LEU A 70 -3.13 12.93 2.67
CA LEU A 70 -1.77 12.64 2.23
C LEU A 70 -1.64 12.98 0.74
N GLN A 71 -0.69 13.85 0.41
CA GLN A 71 -0.49 14.36 -0.94
C GLN A 71 -0.27 13.22 -1.95
N THR A 72 0.53 12.21 -1.59
CA THR A 72 0.76 11.04 -2.43
C THR A 72 -0.52 10.26 -2.77
N PHE A 73 -1.50 10.24 -1.85
CA PHE A 73 -2.78 9.54 -2.07
C PHE A 73 -3.79 10.40 -2.84
N LYS A 74 -3.73 11.72 -2.63
CA LYS A 74 -4.53 12.71 -3.34
C LYS A 74 -4.16 12.75 -4.82
N ASP A 75 -2.86 12.80 -5.12
CA ASP A 75 -2.32 13.02 -6.48
C ASP A 75 -2.22 11.74 -7.33
N VAL A 76 -2.79 10.62 -6.87
CA VAL A 76 -2.82 9.36 -7.63
C VAL A 76 -3.33 9.57 -9.06
N ASP A 77 -4.39 10.36 -9.25
CA ASP A 77 -4.93 10.65 -10.58
C ASP A 77 -3.88 11.31 -11.50
N GLN A 78 -3.14 12.27 -10.96
CA GLN A 78 -2.12 13.03 -11.68
C GLN A 78 -0.91 12.16 -12.05
N VAL A 79 -0.42 11.37 -11.08
CA VAL A 79 0.70 10.43 -11.31
C VAL A 79 0.35 9.41 -12.39
N LEU A 80 -0.90 8.92 -12.43
CA LEU A 80 -1.33 7.96 -13.45
C LEU A 80 -1.37 8.59 -14.85
N ILE A 81 -1.82 9.84 -14.95
CA ILE A 81 -1.87 10.59 -16.22
C ILE A 81 -0.46 10.89 -16.71
N GLU A 82 0.40 11.47 -15.86
CA GLU A 82 1.75 11.91 -16.21
C GLU A 82 2.65 10.75 -16.64
N ASN A 83 2.46 9.58 -16.03
CA ASN A 83 3.26 8.39 -16.32
C ASN A 83 2.60 7.45 -17.33
N HIS A 84 1.48 7.85 -17.94
CA HIS A 84 0.72 7.03 -18.90
C HIS A 84 0.37 5.61 -18.36
N ILE A 85 0.08 5.53 -17.06
CA ILE A 85 -0.23 4.28 -16.38
C ILE A 85 -1.70 3.95 -16.62
N ASN A 86 -1.96 2.81 -17.26
CA ASN A 86 -3.31 2.37 -17.58
C ASN A 86 -3.93 1.55 -16.44
N GLU A 87 -3.97 2.13 -15.24
CA GLU A 87 -4.67 1.62 -14.06
C GLU A 87 -5.76 2.61 -13.64
N SER A 88 -6.90 2.11 -13.16
CA SER A 88 -7.94 2.99 -12.62
C SER A 88 -7.46 3.63 -11.32
N PRO A 89 -7.58 4.96 -11.15
CA PRO A 89 -7.19 5.61 -9.91
C PRO A 89 -7.92 5.09 -8.67
N ALA A 90 -9.18 4.68 -8.83
CA ALA A 90 -9.94 4.04 -7.75
C ALA A 90 -9.30 2.71 -7.31
N SER A 91 -8.78 1.92 -8.26
CA SER A 91 -8.09 0.66 -7.98
C SER A 91 -6.77 0.90 -7.23
N VAL A 92 -5.99 1.87 -7.70
CA VAL A 92 -4.70 2.25 -7.10
C VAL A 92 -4.90 2.77 -5.67
N ARG A 93 -5.87 3.67 -5.45
CA ARG A 93 -6.24 4.18 -4.12
C ARG A 93 -6.71 3.06 -3.19
N ALA A 94 -7.52 2.13 -3.67
CA ALA A 94 -7.98 1.00 -2.86
C ALA A 94 -6.81 0.10 -2.42
N ARG A 95 -5.87 -0.18 -3.34
CA ARG A 95 -4.68 -0.99 -3.05
C ARG A 95 -3.73 -0.27 -2.09
N LEU A 96 -3.43 1.01 -2.31
CA LEU A 96 -2.61 1.82 -1.40
C LEU A 96 -3.23 1.90 -0.01
N GLY A 97 -4.54 2.13 0.09
CA GLY A 97 -5.24 2.19 1.37
C GLY A 97 -5.15 0.88 2.13
N LYS A 98 -5.28 -0.26 1.44
CA LYS A 98 -5.10 -1.59 2.05
C LYS A 98 -3.68 -1.79 2.55
N MET A 99 -2.68 -1.49 1.72
CA MET A 99 -1.26 -1.64 2.07
C MET A 99 -0.89 -0.77 3.28
N TYR A 100 -1.32 0.49 3.28
CA TYR A 100 -1.08 1.41 4.39
C TYR A 100 -1.74 0.93 5.68
N ASN A 101 -3.01 0.50 5.61
CA ASN A 101 -3.72 -0.03 6.77
C ASN A 101 -3.05 -1.29 7.35
N GLU A 102 -2.56 -2.20 6.50
CA GLU A 102 -1.78 -3.35 6.95
C GLU A 102 -0.45 -2.96 7.58
N ALA A 103 0.25 -1.96 7.02
CA ALA A 103 1.50 -1.46 7.57
C ALA A 103 1.30 -0.83 8.96
N VAL A 104 0.21 -0.07 9.16
CA VAL A 104 -0.19 0.46 10.47
C VAL A 104 -0.54 -0.68 11.43
N LYS A 105 -1.35 -1.65 11.01
CA LYS A 105 -1.76 -2.79 11.85
C LYS A 105 -0.58 -3.66 12.31
N LYS A 106 0.44 -3.82 11.45
CA LYS A 106 1.67 -4.56 11.76
C LYS A 106 2.68 -3.75 12.58
N GLY A 107 2.39 -2.49 12.91
CA GLY A 107 3.30 -1.61 13.66
C GLY A 107 4.53 -1.16 12.86
N VAL A 108 4.53 -1.32 11.54
CA VAL A 108 5.63 -0.88 10.66
C VAL A 108 5.70 0.64 10.62
N VAL A 109 4.53 1.30 10.68
CA VAL A 109 4.40 2.74 10.72
C VAL A 109 4.43 3.23 12.18
N LYS A 110 5.63 3.26 12.77
CA LYS A 110 5.83 3.72 14.15
C LYS A 110 5.22 5.10 14.39
N GLY A 111 4.46 5.24 15.47
CA GLY A 111 3.87 6.51 15.90
C GLY A 111 2.50 6.83 15.30
N ILE A 112 1.99 6.00 14.39
CA ILE A 112 0.70 6.21 13.72
C ILE A 112 -0.20 5.02 14.03
N GLU A 113 -1.41 5.33 14.49
CA GLU A 113 -2.43 4.32 14.81
C GLU A 113 -3.77 4.69 14.22
N ARG A 114 -4.70 3.73 14.16
CA ARG A 114 -6.09 4.00 13.79
C ARG A 114 -6.75 4.80 14.91
N ALA A 115 -7.39 5.92 14.56
CA ALA A 115 -8.12 6.71 15.53
C ALA A 115 -9.32 5.89 16.06
N VAL A 116 -9.50 5.91 17.37
CA VAL A 116 -10.64 5.29 18.05
C VAL A 116 -11.43 6.35 18.80
N PHE A 117 -12.73 6.14 18.92
CA PHE A 117 -13.60 6.92 19.80
C PHE A 117 -14.38 5.97 20.70
N MET A 118 -14.63 6.40 21.94
CA MET A 118 -15.48 5.64 22.85
C MET A 118 -16.95 5.91 22.52
N LYS A 119 -17.70 4.84 22.23
CA LYS A 119 -19.17 4.90 22.15
C LYS A 119 -19.73 3.86 23.10
N ASN A 120 -20.41 4.32 24.15
CA ASN A 120 -21.05 3.47 25.16
C ASN A 120 -20.06 2.50 25.84
N GLY A 121 -18.87 2.99 26.22
CA GLY A 121 -17.86 2.16 26.89
C GLY A 121 -17.12 1.18 25.98
N VAL A 122 -17.40 1.15 24.67
CA VAL A 122 -16.71 0.31 23.69
C VAL A 122 -15.85 1.18 22.77
N GLU A 123 -14.58 0.81 22.62
CA GLU A 123 -13.69 1.43 21.65
C GLU A 123 -14.15 1.07 20.23
N LYS A 124 -14.52 2.08 19.45
CA LYS A 124 -14.87 1.93 18.04
C LYS A 124 -13.91 2.72 17.17
N LEU A 125 -13.58 2.15 16.02
CA LEU A 125 -12.74 2.79 15.02
C LEU A 125 -13.44 4.01 14.45
N LYS A 126 -12.73 5.13 14.37
CA LYS A 126 -13.24 6.39 13.83
C LYS A 126 -13.20 6.35 12.30
N PHE A 127 -14.31 6.79 11.70
CA PHE A 127 -14.44 6.97 10.27
C PHE A 127 -15.00 8.36 9.98
N LEU A 128 -14.45 9.03 8.98
CA LEU A 128 -14.97 10.29 8.44
C LEU A 128 -15.51 10.00 7.04
N CYS A 129 -16.83 10.14 6.82
CA CYS A 129 -17.44 9.88 5.51
C CYS A 129 -17.04 8.53 4.89
N ARG A 130 -17.00 7.47 5.71
CA ARG A 130 -16.54 6.08 5.37
C ARG A 130 -15.01 5.92 5.19
N ALA A 131 -14.22 6.98 5.21
CA ALA A 131 -12.76 6.89 5.21
C ALA A 131 -12.22 6.57 6.61
N ALA A 132 -11.20 5.72 6.68
CA ALA A 132 -10.51 5.42 7.93
C ALA A 132 -9.72 6.65 8.42
N VAL A 133 -9.88 6.97 9.71
CA VAL A 133 -9.11 8.03 10.38
C VAL A 133 -7.91 7.42 11.10
N TYR A 134 -6.77 8.08 10.99
CA TYR A 134 -5.50 7.75 11.61
C TYR A 134 -5.09 8.89 12.54
N SER A 135 -4.33 8.58 13.58
CA SER A 135 -3.81 9.56 14.53
C SER A 135 -2.31 9.40 14.65
N ASN A 136 -1.59 10.52 14.50
CA ASN A 136 -0.17 10.60 14.78
C ASN A 136 0.06 10.86 16.27
N LYS A 137 0.45 9.82 17.02
CA LYS A 137 0.74 9.91 18.46
C LYS A 137 2.05 10.66 18.75
N LEU A 138 2.94 10.83 17.77
CA LEU A 138 4.17 11.62 17.95
C LEU A 138 3.84 13.11 18.11
N SER A 139 2.84 13.63 17.37
CA SER A 139 2.39 15.02 17.49
C SER A 139 1.69 15.30 18.85
N LYS A 140 0.90 14.35 19.37
CA LYS A 140 0.21 14.48 20.67
C LYS A 140 1.15 14.63 21.87
N ALA A 141 2.39 14.14 21.77
CA ALA A 141 3.39 14.30 22.83
C ALA A 141 4.02 15.71 22.84
N ALA A 142 4.05 16.40 21.69
CA ALA A 142 4.58 17.76 21.59
C ALA A 142 3.60 18.83 22.10
N SER A 143 2.28 18.59 22.01
CA SER A 143 1.25 19.52 22.47
C SER A 143 0.97 19.47 23.99
N LYS A 144 1.74 18.69 24.76
CA LYS A 144 1.60 18.54 26.22
C LYS A 144 2.78 19.13 27.02
N LYS A 145 3.63 19.93 26.38
CA LYS A 145 4.70 20.69 27.05
C LYS A 145 4.39 22.18 27.04
#